data_AF-A0A060BVE9-F1
#
_entry.id   AF-A0A060BVE9-F1
#
_cell.length_a   1.000
_cell.length_b   1.000
_cell.length_c   1.000
_cell.angle_alpha   90.00
_cell.angle_beta   90.00
_cell.angle_gamma   90.00
#
_symmetry.space_group_name_H-M   'P 1'
#
loop_
_entity.id
_entity.type
_entity.pdbx_description
1 polymer ?
#
loop_
_entity_poly.entity_id
_entity_poly.type
_entity_poly.pdbx_seq_one_letter_code
_entity_poly.pdbx_strand_id
1 'polypeptide(L)'
;AYLAAREQAFSPNGQLPPLLFFTRPQYNTWIELMYDQNQAAVLAYAEQILAHDYPAGILMIDDGWAEDYGNWQFHRGRFPAPEQMVAQLHAAGFKVMLWVCPFISADSLTFRQAQAEGLLLRDRDGKSRFARGGMG
;
A
#
# COMPACT_ATOMS: atom_id res chain seq x y z
N ALA A 1 12.21 -16.70 -20.92
CA ALA A 1 11.49 -16.84 -19.63
C ALA A 1 10.46 -15.71 -19.44
N TYR A 2 10.87 -14.45 -19.30
CA TYR A 2 9.96 -13.31 -19.08
C TYR A 2 8.87 -13.17 -20.17
N LEU A 3 9.23 -13.13 -21.45
CA LEU A 3 8.26 -12.97 -22.55
C LEU A 3 7.22 -14.11 -22.62
N ALA A 4 7.66 -15.35 -22.39
CA ALA A 4 6.78 -16.51 -22.34
C ALA A 4 5.82 -16.47 -21.13
N ALA A 5 6.31 -16.04 -19.95
CA ALA A 5 5.47 -15.85 -18.76
C ALA A 5 4.46 -14.71 -18.94
N ARG A 6 4.86 -13.61 -19.60
CA ARG A 6 3.96 -12.52 -19.98
C ARG A 6 2.82 -13.05 -20.85
N GLU A 7 3.13 -13.77 -21.92
CA GLU A 7 2.12 -14.28 -22.85
C GLU A 7 1.17 -15.29 -22.20
N GLN A 8 1.69 -16.19 -21.38
CA GLN A 8 0.87 -17.25 -20.76
C GLN A 8 0.04 -16.78 -19.57
N ALA A 9 0.55 -15.85 -18.75
CA ALA A 9 -0.06 -15.52 -17.45
C ALA A 9 -0.40 -14.03 -17.25
N PHE A 10 0.24 -13.12 -17.98
CA PHE A 10 0.09 -11.66 -17.79
C PHE A 10 -0.08 -10.93 -19.13
N SER A 11 -0.93 -11.47 -20.01
CA SER A 11 -1.18 -10.86 -21.31
C SER A 11 -1.80 -9.46 -21.13
N PRO A 12 -1.26 -8.42 -21.78
CA PRO A 12 -1.82 -7.07 -21.66
C PRO A 12 -3.24 -7.06 -22.24
N ASN A 13 -4.18 -6.57 -21.46
CA ASN A 13 -5.59 -6.48 -21.86
C ASN A 13 -5.89 -5.26 -22.75
N GLY A 14 -4.86 -4.47 -23.11
CA GLY A 14 -4.98 -3.24 -23.90
C GLY A 14 -5.67 -2.08 -23.18
N GLN A 15 -6.02 -2.23 -21.91
CA GLN A 15 -6.65 -1.18 -21.12
C GLN A 15 -5.57 -0.30 -20.48
N LEU A 16 -5.70 1.01 -20.66
CA LEU A 16 -4.86 1.97 -19.96
C LEU A 16 -5.31 2.10 -18.50
N PRO A 17 -4.39 2.45 -17.59
CA PRO A 17 -4.78 2.93 -16.27
C PRO A 17 -5.75 4.12 -16.39
N PRO A 18 -6.58 4.39 -15.37
CA PRO A 18 -7.44 5.56 -15.37
C PRO A 18 -6.66 6.84 -15.73
N LEU A 19 -7.24 7.70 -16.57
CA LEU A 19 -6.55 8.91 -17.06
C LEU A 19 -6.04 9.83 -15.94
N LEU A 20 -6.60 9.72 -14.73
CA LEU A 20 -6.18 10.44 -13.54
C LEU A 20 -4.67 10.29 -13.27
N PHE A 21 -4.11 9.09 -13.51
CA PHE A 21 -2.68 8.81 -13.31
C PHE A 21 -1.75 9.63 -14.22
N PHE A 22 -2.28 10.17 -15.31
CA PHE A 22 -1.54 10.95 -16.29
C PHE A 22 -1.90 12.44 -16.28
N THR A 23 -3.04 12.79 -15.70
CA THR A 23 -3.62 14.15 -15.79
C THR A 23 -3.61 14.90 -14.47
N ARG A 24 -3.28 14.23 -13.36
CA ARG A 24 -3.18 14.82 -12.02
C ARG A 24 -1.89 14.39 -11.32
N PRO A 25 -1.40 15.20 -10.36
CA PRO A 25 -0.25 14.83 -9.56
C PRO A 25 -0.52 13.57 -8.72
N GLN A 26 0.55 12.84 -8.44
CA GLN A 26 0.57 11.71 -7.53
C GLN A 26 1.47 12.10 -6.36
N TYR A 27 0.87 12.25 -5.19
CA TYR A 27 1.55 12.54 -3.93
C TYR A 27 1.77 11.26 -3.17
N ASN A 28 2.88 11.21 -2.44
CA ASN A 28 3.27 10.06 -1.66
C ASN A 28 3.76 10.53 -0.29
N THR A 29 3.27 9.90 0.78
CA THR A 29 3.55 10.32 2.15
C THR A 29 4.92 9.88 2.67
N TRP A 30 5.69 9.08 1.93
CA TRP A 30 6.98 8.56 2.40
C TRP A 30 8.01 9.65 2.70
N ILE A 31 8.21 10.60 1.79
CA ILE A 31 9.25 11.62 1.99
C ILE A 31 8.91 12.55 3.16
N GLU A 32 7.62 12.81 3.37
CA GLU A 32 7.14 13.73 4.40
C GLU A 32 7.05 13.06 5.78
N LEU A 33 6.48 11.86 5.83
CA LEU A 33 6.14 11.19 7.09
C LEU A 33 7.11 10.07 7.45
N MET A 34 7.90 9.58 6.49
CA MET A 34 8.77 8.40 6.62
C MET A 34 8.01 7.24 7.29
N TYR A 35 8.26 7.00 8.58
CA TYR A 35 7.68 5.92 9.37
C TYR A 35 6.49 6.36 10.27
N ASP A 36 6.21 7.65 10.40
CA ASP A 36 5.12 8.19 11.24
C ASP A 36 3.83 8.35 10.43
N GLN A 37 3.43 7.28 9.72
CA GLN A 37 2.15 7.26 9.02
C GLN A 37 1.01 7.20 10.05
N ASN A 38 0.31 8.31 10.24
CA ASN A 38 -0.86 8.38 11.11
C ASN A 38 -1.93 9.30 10.51
N GLN A 39 -3.16 9.17 11.01
CA GLN A 39 -4.31 9.87 10.46
C GLN A 39 -4.16 11.39 10.47
N ALA A 40 -3.65 11.96 11.57
CA ALA A 40 -3.50 13.41 11.68
C ALA A 40 -2.45 13.93 10.70
N ALA A 41 -1.33 13.24 10.57
CA ALA A 41 -0.24 13.61 9.67
C ALA A 41 -0.63 13.49 8.20
N VAL A 42 -1.38 12.45 7.81
CA VAL A 42 -1.89 12.30 6.43
C VAL A 42 -2.85 13.43 6.06
N LEU A 43 -3.75 13.82 6.97
CA LEU A 43 -4.66 14.95 6.74
C LEU A 43 -3.91 16.28 6.65
N ALA A 44 -2.96 16.52 7.56
CA ALA A 44 -2.15 17.73 7.55
C ALA A 44 -1.34 17.87 6.25
N TYR A 45 -0.77 16.78 5.75
CA TYR A 45 -0.06 16.78 4.48
C TYR A 45 -0.97 17.14 3.30
N ALA A 46 -2.16 16.54 3.24
CA ALA A 46 -3.16 16.85 2.21
C ALA A 46 -3.63 18.32 2.27
N GLU A 47 -3.85 18.85 3.48
CA GLU A 47 -4.21 20.25 3.70
C GLU A 47 -3.09 21.19 3.22
N GLN A 48 -1.83 20.89 3.55
CA GLN A 48 -0.68 21.69 3.12
C GLN A 48 -0.51 21.72 1.61
N ILE A 49 -0.76 20.60 0.91
CA ILE A 49 -0.74 20.58 -0.57
C ILE A 49 -1.70 21.63 -1.12
N LEU A 50 -2.95 21.64 -0.64
CA LEU A 50 -3.97 22.58 -1.11
C LEU A 50 -3.67 24.02 -0.67
N ALA A 51 -3.15 24.22 0.54
CA ALA A 51 -2.80 25.53 1.06
C ALA A 51 -1.66 26.22 0.29
N HIS A 52 -0.83 25.44 -0.43
CA HIS A 52 0.23 25.93 -1.30
C HIS A 52 -0.18 25.96 -2.79
N ASP A 53 -1.48 26.03 -3.06
CA ASP A 53 -2.07 26.14 -4.41
C ASP A 53 -1.77 24.96 -5.36
N TYR A 54 -1.32 23.82 -4.82
CA TYR A 54 -1.19 22.61 -5.60
C TYR A 54 -2.56 21.93 -5.75
N PRO A 55 -2.89 21.38 -6.94
CA PRO A 55 -4.18 20.76 -7.16
C PRO A 55 -4.27 19.40 -6.47
N ALA A 56 -5.47 19.06 -5.99
CA ALA A 56 -5.76 17.70 -5.57
C ALA A 56 -5.50 16.69 -6.71
N GLY A 57 -4.98 15.52 -6.32
CA GLY A 57 -4.62 14.43 -7.22
C GLY A 57 -4.79 13.06 -6.55
N ILE A 58 -3.88 12.15 -6.81
CA ILE A 58 -3.82 10.86 -6.11
C ILE A 58 -2.94 11.03 -4.88
N LEU A 59 -3.44 10.69 -3.70
CA LEU A 59 -2.66 10.65 -2.47
C LEU A 59 -2.42 9.20 -2.07
N MET A 60 -1.17 8.76 -2.18
CA MET A 60 -0.72 7.44 -1.73
C MET A 60 -0.24 7.53 -0.29
N ILE A 61 -0.91 6.80 0.61
CA ILE A 61 -0.43 6.55 1.97
C ILE A 61 0.56 5.38 1.88
N ASP A 62 1.83 5.67 2.14
CA ASP A 62 2.93 4.72 2.03
C ASP A 62 2.97 3.75 3.23
N ASP A 63 4.03 2.95 3.29
CA ASP A 63 4.24 1.90 4.27
C ASP A 63 4.13 2.41 5.72
N GLY A 64 3.48 1.60 6.57
CA GLY A 64 3.22 1.91 7.97
C GLY A 64 1.76 2.21 8.30
N TRP A 65 0.83 2.16 7.34
CA TRP A 65 -0.60 2.35 7.63
C TRP A 65 -1.25 1.16 8.36
N ALA A 66 -0.78 -0.06 8.10
CA ALA A 66 -1.24 -1.30 8.71
C ALA A 66 -0.43 -1.67 9.97
N GLU A 67 -0.92 -2.62 10.76
CA GLU A 67 -0.18 -3.16 11.93
C GLU A 67 1.14 -3.84 11.50
N ASP A 68 1.06 -4.69 10.49
CA ASP A 68 2.14 -5.54 10.00
C ASP A 68 1.93 -5.91 8.52
N TYR A 69 2.97 -6.39 7.84
CA TYR A 69 2.85 -6.78 6.43
C TYR A 69 1.91 -7.97 6.25
N GLY A 70 1.04 -7.88 5.24
CA GLY A 70 -0.02 -8.86 4.99
C GLY A 70 -1.28 -8.63 5.81
N ASN A 71 -1.27 -7.73 6.79
CA ASN A 71 -2.48 -7.27 7.46
C ASN A 71 -3.03 -6.06 6.70
N TRP A 72 -4.21 -6.22 6.11
CA TRP A 72 -4.83 -5.17 5.31
C TRP A 72 -5.86 -4.36 6.10
N GLN A 73 -5.60 -4.16 7.39
CA GLN A 73 -6.40 -3.32 8.28
C GLN A 73 -5.55 -2.16 8.77
N PHE A 74 -6.15 -0.97 8.81
CA PHE A 74 -5.51 0.20 9.40
C PHE A 74 -5.18 -0.04 10.86
N HIS A 75 -3.95 0.32 11.27
CA HIS A 75 -3.55 0.25 12.67
C HIS A 75 -4.41 1.20 13.52
N ARG A 76 -5.24 0.65 14.42
CA ARG A 76 -6.26 1.41 15.17
C ARG A 76 -5.71 2.56 16.02
N GLY A 77 -4.50 2.43 16.55
CA GLY A 77 -3.85 3.51 17.32
C GLY A 77 -3.41 4.70 16.47
N ARG A 78 -2.82 4.46 15.29
CA ARG A 78 -2.35 5.50 14.36
C ARG A 78 -3.49 6.08 13.51
N PHE A 79 -4.50 5.25 13.21
CA PHE A 79 -5.67 5.59 12.43
C PHE A 79 -6.92 5.26 13.24
N PRO A 80 -7.34 6.14 14.16
CA PRO A 80 -8.50 5.90 15.02
C PRO A 80 -9.84 5.96 14.25
N ALA A 81 -9.90 6.69 13.13
CA ALA A 81 -11.09 6.83 12.29
C ALA A 81 -10.74 6.88 10.78
N PRO A 82 -10.18 5.80 10.22
CA PRO A 82 -9.66 5.79 8.84
C PRO A 82 -10.75 6.06 7.80
N GLU A 83 -11.99 5.62 8.04
CA GLU A 83 -13.12 5.91 7.15
C GLU A 83 -13.42 7.41 7.06
N GLN A 84 -13.36 8.12 8.20
CA GLN A 84 -13.57 9.56 8.24
C GLN A 84 -12.43 10.30 7.56
N MET A 85 -11.19 9.86 7.79
CA MET A 85 -10.01 10.40 7.10
C MET A 85 -10.16 10.28 5.58
N VAL A 86 -10.49 9.09 5.07
CA VAL A 86 -10.68 8.86 3.63
C VAL A 86 -11.85 9.70 3.09
N ALA A 87 -12.95 9.82 3.83
CA ALA A 87 -14.07 10.67 3.44
C ALA A 87 -13.67 12.15 3.32
N GLN A 88 -12.88 12.67 4.26
CA GLN A 88 -12.36 14.05 4.23
C GLN A 88 -11.43 14.26 3.04
N LEU A 89 -10.50 13.33 2.79
CA LEU A 89 -9.60 13.39 1.64
C LEU A 89 -10.36 13.37 0.31
N HIS A 90 -11.38 12.53 0.20
CA HIS A 90 -12.26 12.49 -0.97
C HIS A 90 -13.05 13.80 -1.14
N ALA A 91 -13.57 14.38 -0.06
CA ALA A 91 -14.27 15.66 -0.09
C ALA A 91 -13.36 16.82 -0.52
N ALA A 92 -12.07 16.75 -0.15
CA ALA A 92 -11.02 17.68 -0.60
C ALA A 92 -10.55 17.42 -2.05
N GLY A 93 -11.10 16.43 -2.74
CA GLY A 93 -10.83 16.15 -4.15
C GLY A 93 -9.70 15.16 -4.42
N PHE A 94 -9.09 14.58 -3.38
CA PHE A 94 -8.07 13.55 -3.55
C PHE A 94 -8.70 12.20 -3.91
N LYS A 95 -7.93 11.35 -4.61
CA LYS A 95 -8.16 9.91 -4.64
C LYS A 95 -7.15 9.23 -3.73
N VAL A 96 -7.64 8.43 -2.78
CA VAL A 96 -6.76 7.74 -1.83
C VAL A 96 -6.28 6.42 -2.42
N MET A 97 -4.98 6.17 -2.30
CA MET A 97 -4.32 4.92 -2.63
C MET A 97 -3.53 4.44 -1.40
N LEU A 98 -3.47 3.12 -1.20
CA LEU A 98 -2.63 2.52 -0.17
C LEU A 98 -1.48 1.76 -0.82
N TRP A 99 -0.28 1.93 -0.28
CA TRP A 99 0.84 1.07 -0.61
C TRP A 99 0.63 -0.32 0.02
N VAL A 100 0.83 -1.38 -0.76
CA VAL A 100 0.77 -2.77 -0.30
C VAL A 100 1.94 -3.55 -0.88
N CYS A 101 2.39 -4.58 -0.16
CA CYS A 101 3.47 -5.45 -0.61
C CYS A 101 3.05 -6.93 -0.58
N PRO A 102 3.65 -7.79 -1.42
CA PRO A 102 3.38 -9.23 -1.46
C PRO A 102 4.17 -9.98 -0.37
N PHE A 103 4.33 -9.37 0.80
CA PHE A 103 5.03 -9.97 1.95
C PHE A 103 4.09 -10.08 3.14
N ILE A 104 4.32 -11.10 3.97
CA ILE A 104 3.56 -11.33 5.21
C ILE A 104 4.57 -11.49 6.35
N SER A 105 4.38 -10.74 7.43
CA SER A 105 5.24 -10.82 8.61
C SER A 105 5.19 -12.22 9.22
N ALA A 106 6.36 -12.85 9.42
CA ALA A 106 6.45 -14.27 9.79
C ALA A 106 5.76 -14.63 11.13
N ASP A 107 5.78 -13.70 12.09
CA ASP A 107 5.21 -13.92 13.42
C ASP A 107 3.71 -13.60 13.51
N SER A 108 3.11 -13.14 12.40
CA SER A 108 1.70 -12.73 12.34
C SER A 108 0.71 -13.90 12.35
N LEU A 109 -0.54 -13.63 12.73
CA LEU A 109 -1.65 -14.56 12.56
C LEU A 109 -1.91 -14.85 11.08
N THR A 110 -1.81 -13.82 10.24
CA THR A 110 -1.98 -13.91 8.78
C THR A 110 -1.00 -14.91 8.16
N PHE A 111 0.26 -14.93 8.63
CA PHE A 111 1.25 -15.89 8.14
C PHE A 111 0.84 -17.33 8.45
N ARG A 112 0.40 -17.61 9.69
CA ARG A 112 -0.04 -18.95 10.09
C ARG A 112 -1.24 -19.42 9.26
N GLN A 113 -2.20 -18.54 9.00
CA GLN A 113 -3.34 -18.82 8.14
C GLN A 113 -2.92 -19.08 6.69
N ALA A 114 -2.15 -18.18 6.09
CA ALA A 114 -1.64 -18.32 4.73
C ALA A 114 -0.78 -19.58 4.54
N GLN A 115 -0.03 -19.98 5.57
CA GLN A 115 0.72 -21.23 5.58
C GLN A 115 -0.20 -22.45 5.57
N ALA A 116 -1.21 -22.48 6.45
CA ALA A 116 -2.17 -23.57 6.54
C ALA A 116 -2.97 -23.74 5.23
N GLU A 117 -3.30 -22.63 4.57
CA GLU A 117 -4.01 -22.61 3.28
C GLU A 117 -3.08 -22.84 2.08
N GLY A 118 -1.76 -22.90 2.29
CA GLY A 118 -0.78 -23.13 1.23
C GLY A 118 -0.60 -21.98 0.25
N LEU A 119 -0.91 -20.76 0.66
CA LEU A 119 -0.81 -19.54 -0.17
C LEU A 119 0.63 -18.99 -0.26
N LEU A 120 1.52 -19.44 0.63
CA LEU A 120 2.91 -18.99 0.67
C LEU A 120 3.77 -19.69 -0.38
N LEU A 121 4.73 -18.97 -0.96
CA LEU A 121 5.76 -19.57 -1.79
C LEU A 121 6.57 -20.60 -1.00
N ARG A 122 6.72 -21.79 -1.59
CA ARG A 122 7.45 -22.92 -1.02
C ARG A 122 8.74 -23.18 -1.78
N ASP A 123 9.69 -23.77 -1.09
CA ASP A 123 10.91 -24.26 -1.71
C ASP A 123 10.79 -25.68 -2.26
N ARG A 124 11.91 -26.21 -2.77
CA ARG A 124 12.00 -27.57 -3.31
C ARG A 124 11.70 -28.64 -2.27
N ASP A 125 11.90 -28.33 -0.99
CA ASP A 125 11.65 -29.23 0.14
C ASP A 125 10.22 -29.03 0.72
N GLY A 126 9.42 -28.16 0.10
CA GLY A 126 8.05 -27.86 0.51
C GLY A 126 7.93 -26.90 1.70
N LYS A 127 9.04 -26.31 2.18
CA LYS A 127 9.04 -25.35 3.28
C LYS A 127 8.69 -23.94 2.79
N SER A 128 7.86 -23.23 3.54
CA SER A 128 7.58 -21.81 3.28
C SER A 128 8.88 -21.01 3.30
N ARG A 129 9.09 -20.18 2.27
CA ARG A 129 10.24 -19.27 2.21
C ARG A 129 10.03 -18.10 3.15
N PHE A 130 11.05 -17.81 3.96
CA PHE A 130 11.15 -16.57 4.72
C PHE A 130 12.29 -15.75 4.11
N ALA A 131 12.03 -14.50 3.75
CA ALA A 131 13.12 -13.54 3.57
C ALA A 131 13.58 -13.15 4.98
N ARG A 132 14.75 -13.63 5.42
CA ARG A 132 15.41 -13.03 6.59
C ARG A 132 15.97 -11.69 6.12
N GLY A 133 15.28 -10.60 6.44
CA GLY A 133 15.81 -9.24 6.33
C GLY A 133 16.93 -9.05 7.35
N GLY A 134 18.08 -9.68 7.13
CA GLY A 134 19.31 -9.32 7.82
C GLY A 134 19.97 -8.21 7.02
N MET A 135 20.07 -7.02 7.59
CA MET A 135 21.23 -6.16 7.28
C MET A 135 22.45 -6.94 7.79
N GLY A 136 23.09 -7.68 6.88
CA GLY A 136 24.43 -8.22 7.05
C GLY A 136 25.45 -7.25 6.48
#